data_AF-A0A2A9A1K9-F1
#
_entry.id   AF-A0A2A9A1K9-F1
#
_cell.length_a   1.000
_cell.length_b   1.000
_cell.length_c   1.000
_cell.angle_alpha   90.00
_cell.angle_beta   90.00
_cell.angle_gamma   90.00
#
_symmetry.space_group_name_H-M   'P 1'
#
loop_
_entity.id
_entity.type
_entity.pdbx_description
1 polymer ?
#
loop_
_entity_poly.entity_id
_entity_poly.type
_entity_poly.pdbx_seq_one_letter_code
_entity_poly.pdbx_strand_id
1 'polypeptide(L)'
;KRLADEQARKQQEEQKRQADEQARKQQEEQKRQADEQVRKQQEEQKKAQQAQTQPASGNTSNAYYKNCAAVRAAGKAPLYRDQPGYSSHLDRDGDGVACEK
;
A
#
# COMPACT_ATOMS: atom_id res chain seq x y z
N LYS A 1 -6.17 -69.82 -10.24
CA LYS A 1 -5.56 -69.12 -9.08
C LYS A 1 -4.52 -68.07 -9.51
N ARG A 2 -3.45 -68.40 -10.27
CA ARG A 2 -2.43 -67.41 -10.69
C ARG A 2 -2.95 -66.20 -11.50
N LEU A 3 -3.89 -66.39 -12.42
CA LEU A 3 -4.45 -65.29 -13.23
C LEU A 3 -5.19 -64.24 -12.39
N ALA A 4 -5.92 -64.67 -11.36
CA ALA A 4 -6.64 -63.76 -10.46
C ALA A 4 -5.68 -62.95 -9.58
N ASP A 5 -4.57 -63.58 -9.13
CA ASP A 5 -3.51 -62.92 -8.37
C ASP A 5 -2.77 -61.86 -9.22
N GLU A 6 -2.52 -62.19 -10.50
CA GLU A 6 -1.91 -61.25 -11.46
C GLU A 6 -2.83 -60.07 -11.77
N GLN A 7 -4.15 -60.31 -11.95
CA GLN A 7 -5.14 -59.26 -12.12
C GLN A 7 -5.23 -58.34 -10.89
N ALA A 8 -5.20 -58.91 -9.68
CA ALA A 8 -5.22 -58.13 -8.44
C ALA A 8 -3.97 -57.22 -8.31
N ARG A 9 -2.78 -57.73 -8.66
CA ARG A 9 -1.55 -56.93 -8.68
C ARG A 9 -1.59 -55.80 -9.72
N LYS A 10 -2.09 -56.07 -10.92
CA LYS A 10 -2.27 -55.03 -11.96
C LYS A 10 -3.25 -53.94 -11.51
N GLN A 11 -4.36 -54.33 -10.90
CA GLN A 11 -5.33 -53.38 -10.33
C GLN A 11 -4.73 -52.54 -9.20
N GLN A 12 -3.95 -53.15 -8.29
CA GLN A 12 -3.25 -52.41 -7.23
C GLN A 12 -2.19 -51.45 -7.79
N GLU A 13 -1.44 -51.87 -8.82
CA GLU A 13 -0.45 -51.00 -9.45
C GLU A 13 -1.12 -49.81 -10.16
N GLU A 14 -2.23 -50.04 -10.87
CA GLU A 14 -2.99 -48.99 -11.52
C GLU A 14 -3.60 -48.02 -10.49
N GLN A 15 -4.19 -48.53 -9.41
CA GLN A 15 -4.68 -47.69 -8.31
C GLN A 15 -3.54 -46.88 -7.68
N LYS A 16 -2.36 -47.46 -7.48
CA LYS A 16 -1.20 -46.74 -6.94
C LYS A 16 -0.71 -45.67 -7.90
N ARG A 17 -0.67 -45.94 -9.21
CA ARG A 17 -0.32 -44.94 -10.25
C ARG A 17 -1.34 -43.80 -10.27
N GLN A 18 -2.63 -44.10 -10.20
CA GLN A 18 -3.69 -43.09 -10.13
C GLN A 18 -3.59 -42.26 -8.85
N ALA A 19 -3.32 -42.88 -7.70
CA ALA A 19 -3.14 -42.19 -6.43
C ALA A 19 -1.92 -41.26 -6.44
N ASP A 20 -0.79 -41.70 -7.01
CA ASP A 20 0.44 -40.90 -7.13
C ASP A 20 0.23 -39.70 -8.08
N GLU A 21 -0.46 -39.92 -9.21
CA GLU A 21 -0.83 -38.84 -10.13
C GLU A 21 -1.78 -37.83 -9.48
N GLN A 22 -2.80 -38.30 -8.75
CA GLN A 22 -3.71 -37.42 -8.01
C GLN A 22 -2.97 -36.65 -6.91
N ALA A 23 -2.07 -37.29 -6.17
CA ALA A 23 -1.26 -36.63 -5.14
C ALA A 23 -0.38 -35.54 -5.74
N ARG A 24 0.27 -35.82 -6.89
CA ARG A 24 1.10 -34.82 -7.59
C ARG A 24 0.29 -33.64 -8.10
N LYS A 25 -0.92 -33.88 -8.65
CA LYS A 25 -1.84 -32.80 -9.07
C LYS A 25 -2.30 -31.96 -7.89
N GLN A 26 -2.69 -32.59 -6.78
CA GLN A 26 -3.10 -31.88 -5.56
C GLN A 26 -1.95 -31.05 -4.99
N GLN A 27 -0.73 -31.57 -4.99
CA GLN A 27 0.45 -30.85 -4.52
C GLN A 27 0.79 -29.65 -5.41
N GLU A 28 0.68 -29.79 -6.74
CA GLU A 28 0.86 -28.66 -7.66
C GLU A 28 -0.20 -27.58 -7.43
N GLU A 29 -1.46 -27.96 -7.26
CA GLU A 29 -2.55 -27.02 -7.01
C GLU A 29 -2.36 -26.29 -5.67
N GLN A 30 -2.02 -27.00 -4.59
CA GLN A 30 -1.69 -26.38 -3.31
C GLN A 30 -0.53 -25.39 -3.43
N LYS A 31 0.52 -25.75 -4.19
CA LYS A 31 1.64 -24.84 -4.43
C LYS A 31 1.21 -23.59 -5.20
N ARG A 32 0.37 -23.74 -6.24
CA ARG A 32 -0.18 -22.59 -6.99
C ARG A 32 -1.01 -21.67 -6.09
N GLN A 33 -1.85 -22.24 -5.23
CA GLN A 33 -2.64 -21.48 -4.27
C GLN A 33 -1.75 -20.78 -3.24
N ALA A 34 -0.70 -21.44 -2.73
CA ALA A 34 0.26 -20.84 -1.81
C ALA A 34 1.03 -19.67 -2.46
N ASP A 35 1.53 -19.86 -3.68
CA ASP A 35 2.24 -18.81 -4.44
C ASP A 35 1.31 -17.60 -4.71
N GLU A 36 0.02 -17.85 -5.02
CA GLU A 36 -0.98 -16.78 -5.16
C GLU A 36 -1.23 -16.03 -3.84
N GLN A 37 -1.36 -16.74 -2.72
CA GLN A 37 -1.56 -16.12 -1.41
C GLN A 37 -0.35 -15.27 -1.00
N VAL A 38 0.87 -15.77 -1.24
CA VAL A 38 2.10 -15.00 -0.98
C VAL A 38 2.13 -13.72 -1.83
N ARG A 39 1.74 -13.80 -3.11
CA ARG A 39 1.68 -12.62 -3.98
C ARG A 39 0.66 -11.60 -3.49
N LYS A 40 -0.54 -12.03 -3.06
CA LYS A 40 -1.56 -11.13 -2.49
C LYS A 40 -1.07 -10.46 -1.21
N GLN A 41 -0.47 -11.20 -0.28
CA GLN A 41 0.08 -10.64 0.95
C GLN A 41 1.21 -9.64 0.68
N GLN A 42 2.10 -9.92 -0.28
CA GLN A 42 3.14 -8.96 -0.66
C GLN A 42 2.57 -7.68 -1.27
N GLU A 43 1.51 -7.77 -2.08
CA GLU A 43 0.83 -6.60 -2.63
C GLU A 43 0.17 -5.75 -1.53
N GLU A 44 -0.51 -6.39 -0.58
CA GLU A 44 -1.11 -5.72 0.58
C GLU A 44 -0.04 -5.04 1.46
N GLN A 45 1.07 -5.73 1.75
CA GLN A 45 2.18 -5.14 2.51
C GLN A 45 2.81 -3.96 1.77
N LYS A 46 3.00 -4.06 0.45
CA LYS A 46 3.54 -2.96 -0.37
C LYS A 46 2.57 -1.77 -0.39
N LYS A 47 1.26 -2.02 -0.44
CA LYS A 47 0.22 -0.98 -0.37
C LYS A 47 0.16 -0.32 1.01
N ALA A 48 0.34 -1.10 2.09
CA ALA A 48 0.42 -0.58 3.45
C ALA A 48 1.69 0.28 3.66
N GLN A 49 2.84 -0.15 3.15
CA GLN A 49 4.08 0.62 3.21
C GLN A 49 3.97 1.93 2.42
N GLN A 50 3.35 1.91 1.22
CA GLN A 50 3.10 3.14 0.45
C GLN A 50 2.12 4.10 1.16
N ALA A 51 1.16 3.58 1.93
CA ALA A 51 0.26 4.41 2.74
C ALA A 51 0.97 5.04 3.96
N GLN A 52 2.01 4.39 4.49
CA GLN A 52 2.81 4.91 5.61
C GLN A 52 3.92 5.88 5.17
N THR A 53 4.37 5.83 3.91
CA THR A 53 5.36 6.79 3.36
C THR A 53 4.71 8.03 2.73
N GLN A 54 3.39 8.11 2.65
CA GLN A 54 2.77 9.43 2.55
C GLN A 54 3.12 10.12 3.87
N PRO A 55 3.92 11.21 3.88
CA PRO A 55 3.96 12.04 5.07
C PRO A 55 2.48 12.31 5.37
N ALA A 56 2.03 12.00 6.59
CA ALA A 56 0.82 12.61 7.11
C ALA A 56 1.11 14.08 6.93
N SER A 57 0.63 14.65 5.82
CA SER A 57 0.96 16.01 5.43
C SER A 57 0.56 16.79 6.65
N GLY A 58 1.60 17.24 7.37
CA GLY A 58 1.47 18.37 8.24
C GLY A 58 0.65 19.31 7.40
N ASN A 59 -0.52 19.63 7.94
CA ASN A 59 -1.51 20.46 7.31
C ASN A 59 -0.95 21.88 7.27
N THR A 60 0.23 22.07 6.66
CA THR A 60 0.59 23.25 5.94
C THR A 60 -0.25 23.22 4.67
N SER A 61 -1.58 23.28 4.85
CA SER A 61 -2.47 23.78 3.83
C SER A 61 -1.74 24.96 3.23
N ASN A 62 -1.40 24.83 1.95
CA ASN A 62 -0.60 25.77 1.20
C ASN A 62 -1.49 27.01 0.99
N ALA A 63 -1.78 27.72 2.08
CA ALA A 63 -2.78 28.77 2.17
C ALA A 63 -2.24 29.96 1.41
N TYR A 64 -2.48 30.00 0.11
CA TYR A 64 -1.90 31.01 -0.73
C TYR A 64 -2.67 32.33 -0.58
N TYR A 65 -2.05 33.31 0.07
CA TYR A 65 -2.59 34.65 0.15
C TYR A 65 -1.97 35.53 -0.93
N LYS A 66 -2.82 36.12 -1.78
CA LYS A 66 -2.39 37.04 -2.84
C LYS A 66 -1.81 38.34 -2.27
N ASN A 67 -2.31 38.80 -1.12
CA ASN A 67 -1.89 40.05 -0.46
C ASN A 67 -2.31 40.06 1.02
N CYS A 68 -1.84 41.08 1.75
CA CYS A 68 -2.19 41.27 3.16
C CYS A 68 -3.69 41.52 3.42
N ALA A 69 -4.45 42.02 2.46
CA ALA A 69 -5.89 42.17 2.62
C ALA A 69 -6.58 40.80 2.71
N ALA A 70 -6.14 39.81 1.92
CA ALA A 70 -6.64 38.43 2.01
C ALA A 70 -6.30 37.79 3.37
N VAL A 71 -5.08 38.04 3.89
CA VAL A 71 -4.65 37.57 5.22
C VAL A 71 -5.51 38.18 6.34
N ARG A 72 -5.75 39.49 6.28
CA ARG A 72 -6.60 40.21 7.26
C ARG A 72 -8.07 39.78 7.16
N ALA A 73 -8.60 39.61 5.95
CA ALA A 73 -9.96 39.13 5.72
C ALA A 73 -10.17 37.71 6.26
N ALA A 74 -9.12 36.88 6.21
CA ALA A 74 -9.11 35.55 6.83
C ALA A 74 -8.89 35.58 8.35
N GLY A 75 -8.69 36.76 8.96
CA GLY A 75 -8.42 36.91 10.39
C GLY A 75 -7.10 36.27 10.83
N LYS A 76 -6.14 36.14 9.92
CA LYS A 76 -4.84 35.46 10.14
C LYS A 76 -3.66 36.43 10.30
N ALA A 77 -3.92 37.74 10.28
CA ALA A 77 -2.90 38.75 10.50
C ALA A 77 -2.76 39.05 12.01
N PRO A 78 -1.53 39.23 12.53
CA PRO A 78 -0.23 39.10 11.87
C PRO A 78 0.12 37.64 11.52
N LEU A 79 0.70 37.42 10.34
CA LEU A 79 1.02 36.10 9.81
C LEU A 79 2.52 35.81 9.97
N TYR A 80 2.85 34.81 10.77
CA TYR A 80 4.25 34.48 11.12
C TYR A 80 4.88 33.46 10.17
N ARG A 81 6.22 33.46 10.06
CA ARG A 81 6.99 32.56 9.19
C ARG A 81 6.67 31.06 9.32
N ASP A 82 6.29 30.62 10.52
CA ASP A 82 5.94 29.21 10.79
C ASP A 82 4.46 28.88 10.49
N GLN A 83 3.66 29.88 10.10
CA GLN A 83 2.24 29.66 9.80
C GLN A 83 2.00 29.28 8.33
N PRO A 84 1.01 28.40 8.08
CA PRO A 84 0.59 28.06 6.73
C PRO A 84 0.16 29.31 5.95
N GLY A 85 0.80 29.51 4.80
CA GLY A 85 0.51 30.62 3.92
C GLY A 85 1.39 31.85 4.07
N TYR A 86 2.35 31.83 5.01
CA TYR A 86 3.40 32.84 5.01
C TYR A 86 4.20 32.77 3.70
N SER A 87 4.44 33.93 3.12
CA SER A 87 5.30 34.11 1.96
C SER A 87 6.10 35.37 2.17
N SER A 88 7.39 35.35 1.82
CA SER A 88 8.27 36.53 1.88
C SER A 88 7.76 37.71 1.05
N HIS A 89 6.88 37.48 0.07
CA HIS A 89 6.23 38.57 -0.68
C HIS A 89 5.20 39.35 0.14
N LEU A 90 4.66 38.77 1.22
CA LEU A 90 3.70 39.41 2.13
C LEU A 90 4.39 40.17 3.27
N ASP A 91 5.68 39.91 3.48
CA ASP A 91 6.54 40.46 4.51
C ASP A 91 7.47 41.50 3.87
N ARG A 92 7.07 42.77 3.93
CA ARG A 92 7.72 43.84 3.15
C ARG A 92 9.10 44.22 3.70
N ASP A 93 9.31 44.07 5.00
CA ASP A 93 10.56 44.37 5.71
C ASP A 93 11.37 43.10 6.02
N GLY A 94 10.77 41.92 5.94
CA GLY A 94 11.48 40.64 6.02
C GLY A 94 11.79 40.20 7.44
N ASP A 95 11.09 40.73 8.43
CA ASP A 95 11.33 40.48 9.85
C ASP A 95 10.74 39.14 10.34
N GLY A 96 9.97 38.45 9.48
CA GLY A 96 9.28 37.20 9.79
C GLY A 96 7.81 37.36 10.19
N VAL A 97 7.26 38.57 10.15
CA VAL A 97 5.89 38.92 10.50
C VAL A 97 5.20 39.64 9.34
N ALA A 98 4.48 38.89 8.52
CA ALA A 98 3.71 39.47 7.42
C ALA A 98 2.44 40.17 7.93
N CYS A 99 2.10 41.30 7.29
CA CYS A 99 0.82 42.00 7.44
C CYS A 99 0.49 42.50 8.85
N GLU A 100 1.51 42.94 9.59
CA GLU A 100 1.42 43.52 10.94
C GLU A 100 0.67 44.87 10.99
N LYS A 101 0.41 45.52 9.84
CA LYS A 101 -0.24 46.84 9.70
C LYS A 101 -1.45 46.80 8.74
#